data_AF-A0A8C2QP30-F1
#
_entry.id   AF-A0A8C2QP30-F1
#
_cell.length_a   1.000
_cell.length_b   1.000
_cell.length_c   1.000
_cell.angle_alpha   90.00
_cell.angle_beta   90.00
_cell.angle_gamma   90.00
#
_symmetry.space_group_name_H-M   'P 1'
#
loop_
_entity.id
_entity.type
_entity.pdbx_description
1 polymer ?
#
loop_
_entity_poly.entity_id
_entity_poly.type
_entity_poly.pdbx_seq_one_letter_code
_entity_poly.pdbx_strand_id
1 'polypeptide(L)'
;MVNPGSSSQPPPVTAGSLSWKRCAGCGGKIADRFLLYAMDSYWHSRCLKCSCCQAQLGDIGTSCYTKSGMILCRNDYIRSAERSE
;
A
#
# COMPACT_ATOMS: atom_id res chain seq x y z
N MET A 1 -36.52 -1.52 -35.81
CA MET A 1 -36.53 -0.92 -34.45
C MET A 1 -35.39 -1.51 -33.64
N VAL A 2 -34.16 -1.06 -33.90
CA VAL A 2 -32.99 -1.39 -33.08
C VAL A 2 -32.81 -0.23 -32.11
N ASN A 3 -33.19 -0.44 -30.85
CA ASN A 3 -32.90 0.51 -29.77
C ASN A 3 -31.55 0.12 -29.14
N PRO A 4 -30.62 1.08 -28.98
CA PRO A 4 -29.23 0.82 -28.65
C PRO A 4 -28.97 0.81 -27.14
N GLY A 5 -27.92 0.10 -26.72
CA GLY A 5 -27.08 0.46 -25.57
C GLY A 5 -27.64 0.25 -24.17
N SER A 6 -27.48 -0.95 -23.62
CA SER A 6 -27.39 -1.16 -22.17
C SER A 6 -25.93 -1.24 -21.76
N SER A 7 -25.26 -0.09 -21.65
CA SER A 7 -24.01 0.01 -20.90
C SER A 7 -24.37 0.21 -19.42
N SER A 8 -24.44 -0.89 -18.68
CA SER A 8 -24.56 -0.90 -17.22
C SER A 8 -23.28 -0.34 -16.58
N GLN A 9 -23.11 0.98 -16.59
CA GLN A 9 -22.14 1.63 -15.71
C GLN A 9 -22.79 1.87 -14.35
N PRO A 10 -22.27 1.30 -13.24
CA PRO A 10 -22.70 1.70 -11.91
C PRO A 10 -22.34 3.18 -11.67
N PRO A 11 -23.09 3.90 -10.84
CA PRO A 11 -22.84 5.32 -10.59
C PRO A 11 -21.43 5.51 -10.02
N PRO A 12 -20.70 6.59 -10.40
CA PRO A 12 -19.54 7.00 -9.63
C PRO A 12 -20.05 7.37 -8.24
N VAL A 13 -19.71 6.57 -7.24
CA VAL A 13 -19.99 6.90 -5.84
C VAL A 13 -19.32 8.24 -5.56
N THR A 14 -20.13 9.29 -5.56
CA THR A 14 -19.68 10.66 -5.34
C THR A 14 -19.05 10.69 -3.96
N ALA A 15 -17.76 10.92 -3.99
CA ALA A 15 -16.90 11.13 -2.86
C ALA A 15 -17.54 12.14 -1.90
N GLY A 16 -18.10 11.65 -0.80
CA GLY A 16 -18.18 12.45 0.40
C GLY A 16 -16.77 12.95 0.70
N SER A 17 -16.64 14.23 1.06
CA SER A 17 -15.40 14.93 1.38
C SER A 17 -14.71 14.42 2.65
N LEU A 18 -14.66 13.11 2.85
CA LEU A 18 -13.80 12.44 3.81
C LEU A 18 -12.43 12.31 3.16
N SER A 19 -11.41 12.87 3.82
CA SER A 19 -10.02 12.84 3.40
C SER A 19 -9.50 11.40 3.35
N TRP A 20 -9.86 10.63 2.31
CA TRP A 20 -9.43 9.25 2.14
C TRP A 20 -7.90 9.21 2.10
N LYS A 21 -7.32 8.37 2.95
CA LYS A 21 -5.89 8.10 2.93
C LYS A 21 -5.54 7.42 1.62
N ARG A 22 -4.53 7.92 0.91
CA ARG A 22 -4.04 7.29 -0.34
C ARG A 22 -2.89 6.36 -0.02
N CYS A 23 -2.91 5.19 -0.65
CA CYS A 23 -1.80 4.26 -0.57
C CYS A 23 -0.62 4.77 -1.40
N ALA A 24 0.54 4.96 -0.80
CA ALA A 24 1.75 5.35 -1.52
C ALA A 24 2.25 4.26 -2.50
N GLY A 25 1.91 2.99 -2.26
CA GLY A 25 2.33 1.88 -3.13
C GLY A 25 1.48 1.68 -4.39
N CYS A 26 0.20 2.05 -4.38
CA CYS A 26 -0.69 1.86 -5.55
C CYS A 26 -1.44 3.12 -5.98
N GLY A 27 -1.34 4.23 -5.26
CA GLY A 27 -2.05 5.48 -5.52
C GLY A 27 -3.56 5.43 -5.23
N GLY A 28 -4.10 4.24 -4.94
CA GLY A 28 -5.51 4.03 -4.65
C GLY A 28 -5.94 4.56 -3.28
N LYS A 29 -7.24 4.81 -3.11
CA LYS A 29 -7.85 5.14 -1.82
C LYS A 29 -7.83 3.90 -0.93
N ILE A 30 -7.40 4.07 0.32
CA ILE A 30 -7.45 3.03 1.34
C ILE A 30 -8.85 3.02 1.93
N ALA A 31 -9.66 2.06 1.46
CA ALA A 31 -10.99 1.75 2.00
C ALA A 31 -10.95 0.49 2.89
N ASP A 32 -9.75 -0.02 3.18
CA ASP A 32 -9.56 -1.21 4.02
C ASP A 32 -9.88 -0.92 5.48
N ARG A 33 -10.27 -1.96 6.23
CA ARG A 33 -10.47 -1.87 7.67
C ARG A 33 -9.18 -1.53 8.41
N PHE A 34 -8.05 -2.00 7.90
CA PHE A 34 -6.73 -1.79 8.47
C PHE A 34 -5.82 -1.07 7.48
N LEU A 35 -5.15 -0.03 7.96
CA LEU A 35 -4.20 0.75 7.18
C LEU A 35 -2.88 0.82 7.95
N LEU A 36 -1.78 0.75 7.21
CA LEU A 36 -0.45 0.88 7.78
C LEU A 36 0.09 2.29 7.54
N TYR A 37 0.83 2.79 8.52
CA TYR A 37 1.55 4.05 8.43
C TYR A 37 3.06 3.77 8.44
N ALA A 38 3.74 4.13 7.36
CA ALA A 38 5.18 3.91 7.20
C ALA A 38 5.78 4.97 6.28
N MET A 39 6.99 5.44 6.59
CA MET A 39 7.68 6.51 5.84
C MET A 39 6.78 7.75 5.60
N ASP A 40 6.10 8.21 6.65
CA ASP A 40 5.18 9.34 6.59
C ASP A 40 3.99 9.18 5.61
N SER A 41 3.76 7.95 5.15
CA SER A 41 2.79 7.63 4.11
C SER A 41 1.86 6.51 4.56
N TYR A 42 0.68 6.45 3.94
CA TYR A 42 -0.29 5.39 4.20
C TYR A 42 -0.15 4.27 3.18
N TRP A 43 -0.38 3.05 3.63
CA TRP A 43 -0.22 1.84 2.83
C TRP A 43 -1.31 0.83 3.13
N HIS A 44 -1.71 0.07 2.10
CA HIS A 44 -2.46 -1.16 2.31
C HIS A 44 -1.55 -2.25 2.87
N SER A 45 -2.12 -3.21 3.61
CA SER A 45 -1.42 -4.42 4.09
C SER A 45 -0.72 -5.20 2.98
N ARG A 46 -1.36 -5.27 1.81
CA ARG A 46 -0.81 -5.88 0.58
C ARG A 46 0.21 -5.01 -0.17
N CYS A 47 0.19 -3.69 0.05
CA CYS A 47 1.07 -2.75 -0.67
C CYS A 47 2.37 -2.51 0.10
N LEU A 48 2.33 -2.54 1.43
CA LEU A 48 3.51 -2.45 2.27
C LEU A 48 4.28 -3.78 2.22
N LYS A 49 5.29 -3.84 1.36
CA LYS A 49 6.09 -5.05 1.12
C LYS A 49 7.57 -4.74 1.11
N CYS A 50 8.38 -5.72 1.49
CA CYS A 50 9.84 -5.57 1.45
C CYS A 50 10.29 -5.34 0.00
N SER A 51 11.12 -4.33 -0.23
CA SER A 51 11.65 -4.05 -1.56
C SER A 51 12.57 -5.16 -2.08
N CYS A 52 13.15 -5.97 -1.19
CA CYS A 52 14.06 -7.07 -1.53
C CYS A 52 13.31 -8.39 -1.75
N CYS A 53 12.63 -8.92 -0.72
CA CYS A 53 11.92 -10.21 -0.82
C CYS A 53 10.44 -10.11 -1.24
N GLN A 54 9.89 -8.91 -1.44
CA GLN A 54 8.45 -8.67 -1.74
C GLN A 54 7.48 -9.23 -0.69
N ALA A 55 7.99 -9.62 0.48
CA ALA A 55 7.20 -10.16 1.57
C ALA A 55 6.27 -9.08 2.12
N GLN A 56 4.99 -9.43 2.34
CA GLN A 56 3.97 -8.52 2.84
C GLN A 56 4.22 -8.19 4.30
N LEU A 57 4.76 -7.01 4.56
CA LEU A 57 5.08 -6.59 5.92
C LEU A 57 3.81 -6.49 6.76
N GLY A 58 2.69 -6.08 6.16
CA GLY A 58 1.41 -6.01 6.87
C GLY A 58 0.91 -7.34 7.45
N ASP A 59 1.37 -8.48 6.93
CA ASP A 59 0.98 -9.82 7.41
C ASP A 59 2.03 -10.39 8.39
N ILE A 60 3.31 -10.13 8.14
CA ILE A 60 4.44 -10.69 8.89
C ILE A 60 4.65 -9.98 10.24
N GLY A 61 4.22 -8.71 10.35
CA GLY A 61 4.20 -8.00 11.62
C GLY A 61 4.07 -6.48 11.49
N THR A 62 3.85 -5.78 12.60
CA THR A 62 3.71 -4.31 12.61
C THR A 62 5.02 -3.54 12.42
N SER A 63 6.16 -4.24 12.34
CA SER A 63 7.49 -3.64 12.26
C SER A 63 8.04 -3.71 10.84
N CYS A 64 8.23 -2.55 10.21
CA CYS A 64 8.97 -2.40 8.96
C CYS A 64 10.17 -1.48 9.18
N TYR A 65 11.24 -1.72 8.43
CA TYR A 65 12.48 -0.97 8.56
C TYR A 65 12.76 -0.21 7.27
N THR A 66 13.33 0.99 7.39
CA THR A 66 13.64 1.82 6.22
C THR A 66 15.16 1.99 6.12
N LYS A 67 15.73 1.71 4.95
CA LYS A 67 17.15 1.94 4.67
C LYS A 67 17.32 2.57 3.29
N SER A 68 18.01 3.70 3.20
CA SER A 68 18.24 4.41 1.93
C SER A 68 16.96 4.69 1.12
N GLY A 69 15.85 5.00 1.82
CA GLY A 69 14.54 5.22 1.19
C GLY A 69 13.81 3.95 0.74
N MET A 70 14.32 2.77 1.03
CA MET A 70 13.67 1.49 0.74
C MET A 70 13.06 0.87 2.00
N ILE A 71 11.86 0.33 1.88
CA ILE A 71 11.19 -0.44 2.93
C ILE A 71 11.70 -1.88 2.89
N LEU A 72 12.19 -2.38 4.01
CA LEU A 72 12.79 -3.69 4.17
C LEU A 72 12.14 -4.45 5.33
N CYS A 73 12.12 -5.78 5.23
CA CYS A 73 11.79 -6.64 6.35
C CYS A 73 12.96 -6.68 7.33
N ARG A 74 12.70 -7.16 8.56
CA ARG A 74 13.73 -7.30 9.61
C ARG A 74 14.98 -8.02 9.09
N ASN A 75 14.79 -9.11 8.35
CA ASN A 75 15.88 -9.96 7.88
C ASN A 75 16.76 -9.24 6.84
N ASP A 76 16.15 -8.65 5.80
CA ASP A 76 16.88 -7.90 4.77
C ASP A 76 17.50 -6.62 5.31
N TYR A 77 16.86 -6.00 6.31
CA TYR A 77 17.40 -4.84 6.99
C TYR A 77 18.69 -5.19 7.75
N ILE A 78 18.69 -6.25 8.56
CA ILE A 78 19.87 -6.72 9.30
C ILE A 78 20.99 -7.07 8.33
N ARG A 79 20.72 -7.88 7.30
CA ARG A 79 21.72 -8.26 6.29
C ARG A 79 22.29 -7.05 5.55
N SER A 80 21.46 -6.05 5.28
CA SER A 80 21.92 -4.82 4.65
C SER A 80 22.76 -3.98 5.61
N ALA A 81 22.43 -3.93 6.89
CA ALA A 81 23.13 -3.14 7.91
C ALA A 81 24.61 -3.53 8.02
N GLU A 82 24.93 -4.82 7.98
CA GLU A 82 26.31 -5.34 8.10
C GLU A 82 27.22 -4.99 6.91
N ARG A 83 26.68 -4.47 5.80
CA ARG A 83 27.45 -4.09 4.61
C ARG A 83 27.76 -2.58 4.54
N SER A 84 27.44 -1.82 5.58
CA SER A 84 27.55 -0.35 5.57
C SER A 84 28.51 0.22 6.61
N GLU A 85 29.29 -0.66 7.26
CA GLU A 85 30.36 -0.32 8.21
C GLU A 85 31.70 -0.88 7.71
#